data_AF-A0A8T3MTX5-F1
#
_entry.id   AF-A0A8T3MTX5-F1
#
_cell.length_a   1.000
_cell.length_b   1.000
_cell.length_c   1.000
_cell.angle_alpha   90.00
_cell.angle_beta   90.00
_cell.angle_gamma   90.00
#
_symmetry.space_group_name_H-M   'P 1'
#
loop_
_entity.id
_entity.type
_entity.pdbx_description
1 polymer ?
#
loop_
_entity_poly.entity_id
_entity_poly.type
_entity_poly.pdbx_seq_one_letter_code
_entity_poly.pdbx_strand_id
1 'polypeptide(L)' 'MPARRRPTASAATSATIFDTLEWRLIGPFRGGRSVAVAGDPEDRLTFYMGTTGG' A
#
# COMPACT_ATOMS: atom_id res chain seq x y z
N MET A 1 42.81 23.88 20.24
CA MET A 1 42.39 23.36 18.91
C MET A 1 40.86 23.23 18.90
N PRO A 2 40.11 23.92 18.04
CA PRO A 2 38.65 23.77 18.01
C PRO A 2 38.24 22.52 17.20
N ALA A 3 37.36 21.70 17.78
CA ALA A 3 36.82 20.50 17.15
C ALA A 3 35.83 20.86 16.02
N ARG A 4 36.01 20.26 14.83
CA ARG A 4 35.18 20.49 13.64
C ARG A 4 33.84 19.73 13.78
N ARG A 5 32.71 20.44 13.83
CA ARG A 5 31.36 19.85 13.76
C ARG A 5 31.16 19.19 12.40
N ARG A 6 30.85 17.90 12.37
CA ARG A 6 30.49 17.16 11.15
C ARG A 6 29.08 17.58 10.72
N PRO A 7 28.85 18.04 9.47
CA PRO A 7 27.50 18.30 9.01
C PRO A 7 26.78 16.95 8.93
N THR A 8 25.67 16.81 9.64
CA THR A 8 24.74 15.71 9.42
C THR A 8 24.05 16.01 8.10
N ALA A 9 24.48 15.36 7.01
CA ALA A 9 23.77 15.45 5.75
C ALA A 9 22.37 14.88 5.97
N SER A 10 21.34 15.74 5.94
CA SER A 10 19.97 15.28 5.72
C SER A 10 19.98 14.70 4.32
N ALA A 11 19.97 13.36 4.24
CA ALA A 11 19.79 12.67 2.98
C ALA A 11 18.40 13.05 2.48
N ALA A 12 18.34 14.05 1.60
CA ALA A 12 17.18 14.27 0.75
C ALA A 12 17.08 13.01 -0.11
N THR A 13 16.31 12.04 0.37
CA THR A 13 15.99 10.82 -0.37
C THR A 13 15.31 11.27 -1.65
N SER A 14 16.06 11.28 -2.76
CA SER A 14 15.53 11.61 -4.06
C SER A 14 14.30 10.73 -4.31
N ALA A 15 13.15 11.36 -4.55
CA ALA A 15 11.86 10.68 -4.71
C ALA A 15 11.91 9.53 -5.76
N THR A 16 12.86 9.63 -6.70
CA THR A 16 13.20 8.62 -7.70
C THR A 16 13.49 7.22 -7.14
N ILE A 17 13.95 7.09 -5.90
CA ILE A 17 14.23 5.77 -5.28
C ILE A 17 12.93 4.99 -5.06
N PHE A 18 11.80 5.67 -4.93
CA PHE A 18 10.50 5.03 -4.76
C PHE A 18 9.86 4.59 -6.08
N ASP A 19 10.33 5.09 -7.23
CA ASP A 19 9.77 4.76 -8.56
C ASP A 19 10.01 3.29 -8.94
N THR A 20 10.99 2.63 -8.33
CA THR A 20 11.30 1.22 -8.56
C THR A 20 10.60 0.28 -7.56
N LEU A 21 9.79 0.80 -6.64
CA LEU A 21 9.09 -0.02 -5.66
C LEU A 21 7.78 -0.55 -6.26
N GLU A 22 7.60 -1.87 -6.15
CA GLU A 22 6.37 -2.54 -6.55
C GLU A 22 5.56 -2.94 -5.31
N TRP A 23 4.27 -2.61 -5.32
CA TRP A 23 3.35 -3.04 -4.29
C TRP A 23 2.89 -4.47 -4.55
N ARG A 24 2.93 -5.30 -3.51
CA ARG A 24 2.30 -6.62 -3.51
C ARG A 24 1.46 -6.85 -2.26
N LEU A 25 0.43 -7.67 -2.40
CA LEU A 25 -0.34 -8.18 -1.27
C LEU A 25 0.51 -9.19 -0.48
N ILE A 26 0.62 -9.00 0.84
CA ILE A 26 1.39 -9.88 1.75
C ILE A 26 0.49 -10.92 2.45
N GLY A 27 -0.80 -10.63 2.59
CA GLY A 27 -1.74 -11.41 3.40
C GLY A 27 -2.68 -12.33 2.60
N PRO A 28 -3.46 -13.18 3.29
CA PRO A 28 -4.44 -14.04 2.67
C PRO A 28 -5.45 -13.22 1.86
N PHE A 29 -5.67 -13.60 0.61
CA PHE A 29 -6.50 -12.85 -0.35
C PHE A 29 -7.99 -12.72 0.04
N ARG A 30 -8.44 -13.42 1.09
CA ARG A 30 -9.83 -13.49 1.53
C ARG A 30 -9.92 -13.65 3.05
N GLY A 31 -9.43 -12.67 3.79
CA GLY A 31 -9.57 -12.60 5.25
C GLY A 31 -10.69 -11.65 5.68
N GLY A 32 -11.22 -11.83 6.88
CA GLY A 32 -12.09 -10.84 7.53
C GLY A 32 -13.60 -11.01 7.30
N ARG A 33 -14.37 -10.10 7.91
CA ARG A 33 -15.84 -10.10 7.86
C ARG A 33 -16.32 -9.22 6.70
N SER A 34 -17.01 -9.82 5.73
CA SER A 34 -17.76 -9.06 4.71
C SER A 34 -19.06 -8.51 5.30
N VAL A 35 -19.34 -7.23 5.06
CA VAL A 35 -20.60 -6.57 5.47
C VAL A 35 -21.54 -6.36 4.28
N ALA A 36 -21.00 -6.30 3.05
CA ALA A 36 -21.78 -6.07 1.85
C ALA A 36 -21.31 -6.94 0.69
N VAL A 37 -22.26 -7.39 -0.13
CA VAL A 37 -22.01 -8.05 -1.43
C VAL A 37 -23.02 -7.53 -2.45
N ALA A 38 -22.59 -7.34 -3.70
CA ALA A 38 -23.45 -6.92 -4.80
C ALA A 38 -23.02 -7.63 -6.10
N GLY A 39 -23.98 -8.08 -6.90
CA GLY A 39 -23.72 -8.60 -8.25
C GLY A 39 -23.87 -7.50 -9.30
N ASP A 40 -23.15 -7.64 -10.41
CA ASP A 40 -23.34 -6.77 -11.57
C ASP A 40 -24.66 -7.12 -12.29
N PRO A 41 -25.52 -6.12 -12.61
CA PRO A 41 -26.80 -6.37 -13.27
C PRO A 41 -26.67 -6.77 -14.75
N GLU A 42 -25.56 -6.44 -15.41
CA GLU A 42 -25.30 -6.71 -16.83
C GLU A 42 -24.41 -7.95 -17.03
N ASP A 43 -23.44 -8.19 -16.14
CA ASP A 43 -22.57 -9.37 -16.14
C ASP A 43 -22.84 -10.33 -14.97
N ARG A 44 -23.47 -11.46 -15.30
CA ARG A 44 -23.87 -12.49 -14.34
C ARG A 44 -22.72 -13.16 -13.58
N LEU A 45 -21.47 -12.98 -14.04
CA LEU A 45 -20.29 -13.59 -13.40
C LEU A 45 -19.46 -12.58 -12.60
N THR A 46 -19.88 -11.32 -12.55
CA THR A 46 -19.17 -10.27 -11.83
C THR A 46 -19.83 -9.96 -10.49
N PHE A 47 -19.03 -9.99 -9.42
CA PHE A 47 -19.48 -9.77 -8.04
C PHE A 47 -18.51 -8.88 -7.27
N TYR A 48 -19.06 -7.95 -6.48
CA TYR A 48 -18.34 -7.03 -5.60
C TYR A 48 -18.59 -7.40 -4.15
N MET A 49 -17.58 -7.25 -3.30
CA MET A 49 -17.68 -7.49 -1.85
C MET A 49 -17.00 -6.38 -1.06
N GLY A 50 -17.56 -6.01 0.09
CA GLY A 50 -17.02 -5.01 1.01
C GLY A 50 -16.67 -5.62 2.36
N THR A 51 -15.40 -5.52 2.76
CA THR A 51 -14.85 -5.99 4.05
C THR A 51 -14.66 -4.83 5.02
N THR A 52 -14.77 -5.10 6.32
CA THR A 52 -14.42 -4.13 7.37
C THR A 52 -12.98 -4.42 7.82
N GLY A 53 -12.01 -3.66 7.31
CA GLY A 53 -10.61 -3.79 7.72
C GLY A 53 -9.69 -4.59 6.80
N GLY A 54 -10.14 -4.95 5.59
CA GLY A 54 -9.32 -5.64 4.57
C GLY A 54 -9.48 -7.14 4.55
#